data_AF-A0A150HM96-F1
#
_entry.id   AF-A0A150HM96-F1
#
_cell.length_a   1.000
_cell.length_b   1.000
_cell.length_c   1.000
_cell.angle_alpha   90.00
_cell.angle_beta   90.00
_cell.angle_gamma   90.00
#
_symmetry.space_group_name_H-M   'P 1'
#
loop_
_entity.id
_entity.type
_entity.pdbx_description
1 polymer ?
#
loop_
_entity_poly.entity_id
_entity_poly.type
_entity_poly.pdbx_seq_one_letter_code
_entity_poly.pdbx_strand_id
1 'polypeptide(L)'
;MYDLLKIEGRIQRLEIYDDSLSAFGKSGDAQIAASAILSGVAESVSLSAQTVFLASKSRLHVQSIVMEIDEKVCIGQFHRALLKENEYVICIAKKLENNLYELYSVLSPKTGLLHMQVGMGESVEKNKKGLKKEGLIYYGVVFFLFSIIFLWATGINSENLFFWLIISVFGYIVINYVVKKAGESLIYLCEKSEKVFNIYGFYNADDLSLLKSRYISDEYKLLLESVYEYRKVIEQDPYPESYIEQKERNV
;
A
#
# COMPACT_ATOMS: atom_id res chain seq x y z
N MET A 1 -6.51 5.76 -17.59
CA MET A 1 -5.08 5.55 -17.27
C MET A 1 -4.74 6.57 -16.18
N TYR A 2 -4.11 6.18 -15.07
CA TYR A 2 -3.77 7.17 -14.02
C TYR A 2 -2.62 8.03 -14.55
N ASP A 3 -2.81 9.34 -14.60
CA ASP A 3 -1.75 10.28 -14.99
C ASP A 3 -0.83 10.50 -13.78
N LEU A 4 0.06 9.54 -13.57
CA LEU A 4 1.05 9.54 -12.49
C LEU A 4 2.34 10.16 -12.99
N LEU A 5 2.95 10.99 -12.17
CA LEU A 5 4.17 11.72 -12.45
C LEU A 5 5.20 11.50 -11.34
N LYS A 6 6.48 11.54 -11.73
CA LYS A 6 7.61 11.44 -10.81
C LYS A 6 8.00 12.84 -10.33
N ILE A 7 8.11 13.01 -9.01
CA ILE A 7 8.63 14.21 -8.34
C ILE A 7 9.89 13.81 -7.60
N GLU A 8 10.99 14.54 -7.80
CA GLU A 8 12.25 14.33 -7.10
C GLU A 8 12.65 15.64 -6.43
N GLY A 9 13.12 15.59 -5.19
CA GLY A 9 13.62 16.77 -4.50
C GLY A 9 13.81 16.55 -3.01
N ARG A 10 14.20 17.61 -2.31
CA ARG A 10 14.28 17.59 -0.84
C ARG A 10 12.96 18.01 -0.23
N ILE A 11 12.60 17.36 0.87
CA ILE A 11 11.44 17.76 1.65
C ILE A 11 11.76 19.08 2.35
N GLN A 12 11.16 20.18 1.89
CA GLN A 12 11.38 21.52 2.45
C GLN A 12 10.58 21.72 3.74
N ARG A 13 9.38 21.14 3.79
CA ARG A 13 8.49 21.13 4.94
C ARG A 13 7.81 19.77 5.03
N LEU A 14 7.72 19.19 6.23
CA LEU A 14 7.05 17.91 6.47
C LEU A 14 6.12 17.99 7.65
N GLU A 15 4.87 17.60 7.44
CA GLU A 15 3.89 17.47 8.51
C GLU A 15 3.22 16.10 8.45
N ILE A 16 3.15 15.46 9.61
CA ILE A 16 2.62 14.11 9.78
C ILE A 16 1.50 14.18 10.81
N TYR A 17 0.34 13.65 10.45
CA TYR A 17 -0.87 13.66 11.26
C TYR A 17 -1.28 12.22 11.59
N ASP A 18 -1.40 11.90 12.89
CA ASP A 18 -1.60 10.54 13.40
C ASP A 18 -3.00 9.94 13.18
N ASP A 19 -3.96 10.75 12.78
CA ASP A 19 -5.30 10.27 12.45
C ASP A 19 -5.55 10.46 10.96
N SER A 20 -6.14 9.43 10.35
CA SER A 20 -7.09 9.65 9.27
C SER A 20 -8.02 10.79 9.73
N LEU A 21 -8.49 11.69 8.86
CA LEU A 21 -9.34 12.81 9.29
C LEU A 21 -10.76 12.38 9.74
N SER A 22 -10.86 11.32 10.57
CA SER A 22 -11.99 10.89 11.38
C SER A 22 -12.50 12.00 12.33
N ALA A 23 -11.80 13.14 12.38
CA ALA A 23 -12.13 14.31 13.15
C ALA A 23 -12.01 15.64 12.39
N PHE A 24 -12.68 15.78 11.23
CA PHE A 24 -13.38 17.06 10.95
C PHE A 24 -14.47 17.37 12.00
N GLY A 25 -14.62 16.54 13.04
CA GLY A 25 -15.56 16.73 14.15
C GLY A 25 -14.96 16.75 15.57
N LYS A 26 -13.63 16.65 15.80
CA LYS A 26 -13.11 16.59 17.20
C LYS A 26 -11.81 17.33 17.56
N SER A 27 -10.98 17.81 16.65
CA SER A 27 -9.86 18.70 17.02
C SER A 27 -9.74 19.88 16.06
N GLY A 28 -10.22 21.04 16.50
CA GLY A 28 -10.19 22.28 15.71
C GLY A 28 -8.77 22.67 15.28
N ASP A 29 -7.75 22.39 16.11
CA ASP A 29 -6.39 22.88 15.85
C ASP A 29 -5.67 22.16 14.70
N ALA A 30 -5.85 20.84 14.56
CA ALA A 30 -5.29 20.08 13.44
C ALA A 30 -6.03 20.39 12.12
N GLN A 31 -7.34 20.62 12.21
CA GLN A 31 -8.14 21.10 11.09
C GLN A 31 -7.69 22.51 10.66
N ILE A 32 -7.45 23.41 11.60
CA ILE A 32 -6.98 24.78 11.33
C ILE A 32 -5.57 24.75 10.75
N ALA A 33 -4.66 23.91 11.25
CA ALA A 33 -3.30 23.80 10.71
C ALA A 33 -3.28 23.25 9.28
N ALA A 34 -3.93 22.10 9.05
CA ALA A 34 -4.02 21.50 7.71
C ALA A 34 -4.81 22.41 6.74
N SER A 35 -5.90 23.02 7.20
CA SER A 35 -6.67 23.98 6.39
C SER A 35 -5.89 25.26 6.15
N ALA A 36 -5.10 25.76 7.10
CA ALA A 36 -4.29 26.97 6.95
C ALA A 36 -3.18 26.78 5.91
N ILE A 37 -2.59 25.59 5.85
CA ILE A 37 -1.57 25.24 4.85
C ILE A 37 -2.21 25.03 3.50
N LEU A 38 -3.32 24.29 3.43
CA LEU A 38 -4.07 24.13 2.19
C LEU A 38 -4.64 25.46 1.67
N SER A 39 -5.06 26.37 2.56
CA SER A 39 -5.53 27.72 2.22
C SER A 39 -4.41 28.70 1.91
N GLY A 40 -3.22 28.48 2.46
CA GLY A 40 -2.02 29.28 2.15
C GLY A 40 -1.43 28.96 0.79
N VAL A 41 -1.76 27.79 0.23
CA VAL A 41 -1.20 27.28 -1.03
C VAL A 41 -2.23 27.30 -2.16
N ALA A 42 -3.53 27.39 -1.87
CA ALA A 42 -4.58 27.61 -2.87
C ALA A 42 -5.75 28.42 -2.29
N GLU A 43 -6.18 29.48 -2.99
CA GLU A 43 -7.31 30.36 -2.63
C GLU A 43 -8.67 29.62 -2.48
N SER A 44 -8.73 28.34 -2.81
CA SER A 44 -9.86 27.47 -2.53
C SER A 44 -9.36 26.09 -2.13
N VAL A 45 -9.66 25.66 -0.91
CA VAL A 45 -9.47 24.28 -0.49
C VAL A 45 -10.26 23.40 -1.44
N SER A 46 -9.59 22.77 -2.38
CA SER A 46 -10.28 21.94 -3.35
C SER A 46 -10.91 20.75 -2.68
N LEU A 47 -12.15 20.49 -3.08
CA LEU A 47 -12.89 19.29 -2.74
C LEU A 47 -12.04 18.03 -2.94
N SER A 48 -11.10 18.02 -3.90
CA SER A 48 -10.19 16.90 -4.13
C SER A 48 -9.26 16.63 -2.95
N ALA A 49 -8.66 17.67 -2.35
CA ALA A 49 -7.80 17.53 -1.17
C ALA A 49 -8.61 16.96 0.01
N GLN A 50 -9.78 17.57 0.27
CA GLN A 50 -10.68 17.12 1.33
C GLN A 50 -11.13 15.68 1.11
N THR A 51 -11.41 15.25 -0.13
CA THR A 51 -11.79 13.86 -0.42
C THR A 51 -10.69 12.85 -0.15
N VAL A 52 -9.41 13.19 -0.39
CA VAL A 52 -8.27 12.30 -0.03
C VAL A 52 -8.28 12.07 1.48
N PHE A 53 -8.44 13.14 2.26
CA PHE A 53 -8.46 13.06 3.72
C PHE A 53 -9.75 12.45 4.31
N LEU A 54 -10.92 12.74 3.74
CA LEU A 54 -12.24 12.27 4.20
C LEU A 54 -12.53 10.80 3.84
N ALA A 55 -11.95 10.27 2.76
CA ALA A 55 -12.08 8.85 2.41
C ALA A 55 -11.39 7.91 3.42
N SER A 56 -10.64 8.48 4.37
CA SER A 56 -9.84 7.77 5.35
C SER A 56 -10.62 7.58 6.65
N LYS A 57 -11.21 6.39 6.79
CA LYS A 57 -11.72 5.89 8.07
C LYS A 57 -11.10 4.52 8.29
N SER A 58 -9.80 4.49 8.57
CA SER A 58 -9.07 3.24 8.77
C SER A 58 -8.84 2.98 10.26
N ARG A 59 -9.01 1.73 10.68
CA ARG A 59 -8.61 1.24 12.02
C ARG A 59 -7.11 0.93 12.13
N LEU A 60 -6.42 0.93 11.00
CA LEU A 60 -4.96 0.82 10.94
C LEU A 60 -4.39 2.21 11.26
N HIS A 61 -3.20 2.28 11.87
CA HIS A 61 -2.54 3.51 12.32
C HIS A 61 -2.13 4.45 11.15
N VAL A 62 -3.03 4.75 10.23
CA VAL A 62 -2.78 5.51 9.00
C VAL A 62 -2.49 6.95 9.36
N GLN A 63 -1.30 7.40 8.99
CA GLN A 63 -0.88 8.77 9.08
C GLN A 63 -1.12 9.50 7.76
N SER A 64 -1.64 10.72 7.87
CA SER A 64 -1.72 11.62 6.74
C SER A 64 -0.46 12.47 6.70
N ILE A 65 0.13 12.64 5.51
CA ILE A 65 1.30 13.50 5.33
C ILE A 65 0.98 14.68 4.42
N VAL A 66 1.57 15.82 4.75
CA VAL A 66 1.66 17.00 3.89
C VAL A 66 3.13 17.33 3.79
N MET A 67 3.67 17.35 2.57
CA MET A 67 5.06 17.71 2.35
C MET A 67 5.22 18.64 1.16
N GLU A 68 6.22 19.52 1.23
CA GLU A 68 6.55 20.47 0.18
C GLU A 68 7.87 20.10 -0.48
N ILE A 69 7.87 20.01 -1.81
CA ILE A 69 9.05 19.71 -2.64
C ILE A 69 9.03 20.65 -3.84
N ASP A 70 10.01 21.56 -3.92
CA ASP A 70 10.14 22.54 -5.01
C ASP A 70 8.82 23.27 -5.32
N GLU A 71 8.22 23.91 -4.29
CA GLU A 71 6.93 24.62 -4.37
C GLU A 71 5.70 23.74 -4.69
N LYS A 72 5.88 22.41 -4.77
CA LYS A 72 4.78 21.44 -4.96
C LYS A 72 4.36 20.89 -3.61
N VAL A 73 3.10 21.11 -3.26
CA VAL A 73 2.49 20.52 -2.08
C VAL A 73 1.94 19.15 -2.41
N CYS A 74 2.45 18.16 -1.69
CA CYS A 74 2.18 16.77 -1.88
C CYS A 74 1.46 16.23 -0.64
N ILE A 75 0.26 15.68 -0.83
CA ILE A 75 -0.57 15.10 0.22
C ILE A 75 -0.73 13.60 0.02
N GLY A 76 -0.69 12.82 1.10
CA GLY A 76 -0.85 11.37 0.99
C GLY A 76 -1.18 10.69 2.30
N GLN A 77 -1.51 9.40 2.23
CA GLN A 77 -1.83 8.57 3.39
C GLN A 77 -1.01 7.30 3.38
N PHE A 78 -0.35 7.05 4.50
CA PHE A 78 0.59 5.96 4.67
C PHE A 78 0.37 5.29 6.03
N HIS A 79 0.69 4.02 6.17
CA HIS A 79 0.55 3.33 7.46
C HIS A 79 1.43 3.94 8.56
N ARG A 80 2.57 4.53 8.21
CA ARG A 80 3.39 5.41 9.05
C ARG A 80 4.42 6.06 8.15
N ALA A 81 4.69 7.34 8.33
CA ALA A 81 5.69 8.06 7.57
C ALA A 81 7.01 8.08 8.34
N LEU A 82 8.00 7.34 7.84
CA LEU A 82 9.37 7.34 8.35
C LEU A 82 10.23 8.29 7.51
N LEU A 83 9.78 9.54 7.39
CA LEU A 83 10.39 10.58 6.58
C LEU A 83 10.89 11.70 7.48
N LYS A 84 11.94 12.41 7.05
CA LYS A 84 12.47 13.58 7.78
C LYS A 84 12.52 14.81 6.88
N GLU A 85 12.40 15.99 7.49
CA GLU A 85 12.68 17.24 6.78
C GLU A 85 14.11 17.25 6.22
N ASN A 86 14.30 17.95 5.10
CA ASN A 86 15.54 18.02 4.33
C ASN A 86 16.02 16.67 3.75
N GLU A 87 15.22 15.61 3.86
CA GLU A 87 15.50 14.33 3.22
C GLU A 87 15.24 14.40 1.70
N TYR A 88 16.15 13.84 0.90
CA TYR A 88 15.94 13.71 -0.54
C TYR A 88 15.05 12.51 -0.83
N VAL A 89 13.96 12.72 -1.55
CA VAL A 89 12.95 11.70 -1.82
C VAL A 89 12.53 11.70 -3.30
N ILE A 90 12.01 10.54 -3.71
CA ILE A 90 11.49 10.29 -5.05
C ILE A 90 10.05 9.82 -4.90
N CYS A 91 9.12 10.64 -5.38
CA CYS A 91 7.69 10.46 -5.15
C CYS A 91 6.99 10.14 -6.46
N ILE A 92 6.04 9.21 -6.43
CA ILE A 92 5.07 9.04 -7.51
C ILE A 92 3.78 9.66 -7.03
N ALA A 93 3.29 10.63 -7.80
CA ALA A 93 2.12 11.41 -7.43
C ALA A 93 1.17 11.57 -8.61
N LYS A 94 -0.07 11.94 -8.32
CA LYS A 94 -1.06 12.38 -9.30
C LYS A 94 -1.31 13.86 -9.10
N LYS A 95 -1.26 14.65 -10.17
CA LYS A 95 -1.67 16.07 -10.07
C LYS A 95 -3.16 16.14 -9.77
N LEU A 96 -3.51 16.83 -8.68
CA LEU A 96 -4.90 17.17 -8.37
C LEU A 96 -5.24 18.54 -8.96
N GLU A 97 -4.42 19.54 -8.62
CA GLU A 97 -4.59 20.93 -9.02
C GLU A 97 -3.25 21.63 -9.25
N ASN A 98 -3.28 22.95 -9.46
CA ASN A 98 -2.04 23.74 -9.53
C ASN A 98 -1.29 23.60 -8.21
N ASN A 99 -0.04 23.15 -8.30
CA ASN A 99 0.88 22.92 -7.19
C ASN A 99 0.41 21.92 -6.11
N LEU A 100 -0.72 21.22 -6.31
CA LEU A 100 -1.24 20.20 -5.39
C LEU A 100 -1.22 18.80 -6.01
N TYR A 101 -0.61 17.86 -5.31
CA TYR A 101 -0.37 16.50 -5.77
C TYR A 101 -0.79 15.45 -4.73
N GLU A 102 -1.47 14.40 -5.17
CA GLU A 102 -1.78 13.21 -4.36
C GLU A 102 -0.64 12.20 -4.47
N LEU A 103 -0.02 11.86 -3.34
CA LEU A 103 1.08 10.90 -3.27
C LEU A 103 0.56 9.46 -3.27
N TYR A 104 1.11 8.66 -4.17
CA TYR A 104 0.90 7.22 -4.23
C TYR A 104 2.06 6.47 -3.56
N SER A 105 3.27 7.04 -3.64
CA SER A 105 4.44 6.49 -3.00
C SER A 105 5.52 7.54 -2.75
N VAL A 106 6.35 7.29 -1.74
CA VAL A 106 7.54 8.08 -1.39
C VAL A 106 8.71 7.14 -1.13
N LEU A 107 9.74 7.23 -1.96
CA LEU A 107 10.97 6.46 -1.87
C LEU A 107 12.06 7.34 -1.29
N SER A 108 12.72 6.87 -0.23
CA SER A 108 13.93 7.46 0.32
C SER A 108 15.13 6.64 -0.13
N PRO A 109 15.99 7.15 -1.04
CA PRO A 109 17.20 6.44 -1.44
C PRO A 109 18.18 6.32 -0.27
N LYS A 110 18.11 7.20 0.73
CA LYS A 110 19.02 7.18 1.88
C LYS A 110 18.76 5.99 2.78
N THR A 111 17.49 5.76 3.09
CA THR A 111 17.08 4.68 3.98
C THR A 111 16.82 3.37 3.23
N GLY A 112 16.62 3.44 1.92
CA GLY A 112 16.16 2.28 1.13
C GLY A 112 14.70 1.92 1.41
N LEU A 113 13.93 2.81 2.03
CA LEU A 113 12.52 2.61 2.33
C LEU A 113 11.63 3.18 1.22
N LEU A 114 10.61 2.40 0.86
CA LEU A 114 9.55 2.78 -0.07
C LEU A 114 8.22 2.76 0.69
N HIS A 115 7.66 3.95 0.90
CA HIS A 115 6.32 4.14 1.44
C HIS A 115 5.32 4.08 0.28
N MET A 116 4.25 3.29 0.40
CA MET A 116 3.17 3.23 -0.59
C MET A 116 1.82 3.41 0.11
N GLN A 117 0.78 3.80 -0.63
CA GLN A 117 -0.58 3.82 -0.09
C GLN A 117 -0.99 2.42 0.43
N VAL A 118 -1.86 2.41 1.44
CA VAL A 118 -2.29 1.18 2.10
C VAL A 118 -2.90 0.19 1.09
N GLY A 119 -2.44 -1.05 1.14
CA GLY A 119 -2.88 -2.14 0.26
C GLY A 119 -2.20 -2.20 -1.12
N MET A 120 -1.32 -1.24 -1.43
CA MET A 120 -0.40 -1.35 -2.56
C MET A 120 0.87 -2.13 -2.15
N GLY A 121 1.65 -2.61 -3.12
CA GLY A 121 2.91 -3.33 -2.85
C GLY A 121 3.10 -4.64 -3.61
N GLU A 122 2.17 -5.01 -4.48
CA GLU A 122 2.23 -6.26 -5.25
C GLU A 122 1.71 -6.08 -6.68
N SER A 123 2.35 -6.75 -7.64
CA SER A 123 1.91 -6.80 -9.04
C SER A 123 0.67 -7.68 -9.25
N VAL A 124 -0.03 -7.46 -10.35
CA VAL A 124 -1.25 -8.18 -10.72
C VAL A 124 -0.95 -9.66 -10.94
N GLU A 125 0.14 -9.98 -11.64
CA GLU A 125 0.50 -11.38 -11.91
C GLU A 125 0.86 -12.11 -10.61
N LYS A 126 1.67 -11.48 -9.75
CA LYS A 126 2.07 -12.08 -8.48
C LYS A 126 0.90 -12.28 -7.53
N ASN A 127 0.01 -11.29 -7.42
CA ASN A 127 -1.22 -11.41 -6.64
C ASN A 127 -2.11 -12.55 -7.18
N LYS A 128 -2.32 -12.64 -8.51
CA LYS A 128 -3.10 -13.74 -9.12
C LYS A 128 -2.50 -15.12 -8.82
N LYS A 129 -1.17 -15.26 -8.88
CA LYS A 129 -0.47 -16.49 -8.49
C LYS A 129 -0.64 -16.80 -7.00
N GLY A 130 -0.52 -15.77 -6.15
CA GLY A 130 -0.74 -15.84 -4.69
C GLY A 130 -2.14 -16.34 -4.36
N LEU A 131 -3.17 -15.69 -4.88
CA LEU A 131 -4.59 -16.04 -4.65
C LEU A 131 -4.92 -17.49 -5.02
N LYS A 132 -4.37 -18.01 -6.12
CA LYS A 132 -4.54 -19.43 -6.50
C LYS A 132 -3.92 -20.37 -5.46
N LYS A 133 -2.72 -20.06 -4.98
CA LYS A 133 -2.03 -20.85 -3.97
C LYS A 133 -2.77 -20.78 -2.62
N GLU A 134 -3.20 -19.60 -2.22
CA GLU A 134 -3.97 -19.39 -1.00
C GLU A 134 -5.31 -20.13 -1.04
N GLY A 135 -6.05 -20.06 -2.15
CA GLY A 135 -7.29 -20.81 -2.31
C GLY A 135 -7.12 -22.32 -2.10
N LEU A 136 -6.01 -22.89 -2.60
CA LEU A 136 -5.67 -24.29 -2.38
C LEU A 136 -5.36 -24.58 -0.90
N ILE A 137 -4.60 -23.71 -0.23
CA ILE A 137 -4.24 -23.87 1.18
C ILE A 137 -5.48 -23.78 2.06
N TYR A 138 -6.32 -22.75 1.87
CA TYR A 138 -7.57 -22.59 2.61
C TYR A 138 -8.50 -23.77 2.42
N TYR A 139 -8.66 -24.24 1.18
CA TYR A 139 -9.42 -25.46 0.91
C TYR A 139 -8.84 -26.64 1.68
N GLY A 140 -7.52 -26.87 1.64
CA GLY A 140 -6.87 -27.97 2.34
C GLY A 140 -7.09 -27.93 3.86
N VAL A 141 -6.98 -26.76 4.48
CA VAL A 141 -7.21 -26.58 5.93
C VAL A 141 -8.67 -26.84 6.30
N VAL A 142 -9.62 -26.23 5.57
CA VAL A 142 -11.06 -26.42 5.80
C VAL A 142 -11.47 -27.86 5.57
N PHE A 143 -10.99 -28.47 4.48
CA PHE A 143 -11.22 -29.87 4.16
C PHE A 143 -10.72 -30.79 5.27
N PHE A 144 -9.51 -30.56 5.79
CA PHE A 144 -8.95 -31.40 6.85
C PHE A 144 -9.75 -31.29 8.16
N LEU A 145 -10.03 -30.06 8.61
CA LEU A 145 -10.80 -29.83 9.84
C LEU A 145 -12.22 -30.40 9.75
N PHE A 146 -12.89 -30.16 8.63
CA PHE A 146 -14.25 -30.65 8.43
C PHE A 146 -14.29 -32.17 8.21
N SER A 147 -13.29 -32.77 7.57
CA SER A 147 -13.16 -34.23 7.46
C SER A 147 -13.13 -34.89 8.84
N ILE A 148 -12.35 -34.35 9.78
CA ILE A 148 -12.26 -34.90 11.14
C ILE A 148 -13.64 -34.87 11.82
N ILE A 149 -14.32 -33.73 11.78
CA ILE A 149 -15.64 -33.56 12.39
C ILE A 149 -16.66 -34.49 11.74
N PHE A 150 -16.67 -34.57 10.40
CA PHE A 150 -17.61 -35.38 9.64
C PHE A 150 -17.43 -36.87 9.90
N LEU A 151 -16.19 -37.38 9.87
CA LEU A 151 -15.88 -38.78 10.13
C LEU A 151 -16.19 -39.17 11.59
N TRP A 152 -15.96 -38.25 12.54
CA TRP A 152 -16.33 -38.48 13.94
C TRP A 152 -17.85 -38.53 14.14
N ALA A 153 -18.61 -37.68 13.47
CA ALA A 153 -20.06 -37.60 13.61
C ALA A 153 -20.82 -38.74 12.88
N THR A 154 -20.32 -39.17 11.72
CA THR A 154 -21.04 -40.10 10.82
C THR A 154 -20.44 -41.50 10.78
N GLY A 155 -19.20 -41.68 11.24
CA GLY A 155 -18.47 -42.94 11.13
C GLY A 155 -17.95 -43.24 9.72
N ILE A 156 -17.08 -44.23 9.62
CA ILE A 156 -16.40 -44.60 8.36
C ILE A 156 -17.20 -45.69 7.65
N ASN A 157 -18.05 -45.29 6.69
CA ASN A 157 -18.76 -46.19 5.78
C ASN A 157 -18.70 -45.67 4.33
N SER A 158 -18.82 -46.58 3.35
CA SER A 158 -18.78 -46.31 1.91
C SER A 158 -19.76 -45.21 1.46
N GLU A 159 -21.00 -45.23 1.93
CA GLU A 159 -22.01 -44.20 1.60
C GLU A 159 -21.60 -42.83 2.12
N ASN A 160 -21.18 -42.74 3.39
CA ASN A 160 -20.74 -41.48 4.01
C ASN A 160 -19.48 -40.92 3.33
N LEU A 161 -18.54 -41.79 2.95
CA LEU A 161 -17.35 -41.39 2.22
C LEU A 161 -17.69 -40.88 0.81
N PHE A 162 -18.68 -41.48 0.14
CA PHE A 162 -19.15 -41.01 -1.17
C PHE A 162 -19.81 -39.62 -1.06
N PHE A 163 -20.69 -39.40 -0.09
CA PHE A 163 -21.27 -38.09 0.18
C PHE A 163 -20.20 -37.06 0.56
N TRP A 164 -19.20 -37.46 1.37
CA TRP A 164 -18.09 -36.60 1.74
C TRP A 164 -17.28 -36.15 0.52
N LEU A 165 -17.01 -37.06 -0.41
CA LEU A 165 -16.29 -36.73 -1.65
C LEU A 165 -17.04 -35.69 -2.48
N ILE A 166 -18.36 -35.83 -2.64
CA ILE A 166 -19.20 -34.87 -3.36
C ILE A 166 -19.15 -33.49 -2.69
N ILE A 167 -19.35 -33.45 -1.36
CA ILE A 167 -19.30 -32.20 -0.57
C ILE A 167 -17.92 -31.54 -0.71
N SER A 168 -16.85 -32.33 -0.72
CA SER A 168 -15.48 -31.85 -0.81
C SER A 168 -15.17 -31.22 -2.17
N VAL A 169 -15.59 -31.87 -3.26
CA VAL A 169 -15.47 -31.30 -4.62
C VAL A 169 -16.27 -29.99 -4.73
N PHE A 170 -17.48 -29.95 -4.19
CA PHE A 170 -18.28 -28.73 -4.18
C PHE A 170 -17.61 -27.62 -3.34
N GLY A 171 -17.11 -27.96 -2.15
CA GLY A 171 -16.36 -27.07 -1.27
C GLY A 171 -15.11 -26.49 -1.94
N TYR A 172 -14.40 -27.29 -2.74
CA TYR A 172 -13.26 -26.83 -3.54
C TYR A 172 -13.67 -25.72 -4.50
N ILE A 173 -14.75 -25.92 -5.25
CA ILE A 173 -15.25 -24.93 -6.22
C ILE A 173 -15.67 -23.64 -5.51
N VAL A 174 -16.43 -23.75 -4.42
CA VAL A 174 -16.94 -22.59 -3.67
C VAL A 174 -15.79 -21.79 -3.05
N ILE A 175 -14.85 -22.44 -2.37
CA ILE A 175 -13.72 -21.75 -1.72
C ILE A 175 -12.86 -21.02 -2.75
N ASN A 176 -12.50 -21.68 -3.86
CA ASN A 176 -11.71 -21.04 -4.91
C ASN A 176 -12.47 -19.88 -5.57
N TYR A 177 -13.79 -20.00 -5.75
CA TYR A 177 -14.61 -18.91 -6.26
C TYR A 177 -14.62 -17.70 -5.33
N VAL A 178 -14.82 -17.92 -4.02
CA VAL A 178 -14.83 -16.85 -3.00
C VAL A 178 -13.46 -16.17 -2.92
N VAL A 179 -12.37 -16.94 -2.84
CA VAL A 179 -11.00 -16.39 -2.80
C VAL A 179 -10.69 -15.59 -4.05
N LYS A 180 -11.04 -16.11 -5.24
CA LYS A 180 -10.87 -15.40 -6.50
C LYS A 180 -11.65 -14.08 -6.51
N LYS A 181 -12.91 -14.09 -6.08
CA LYS A 181 -13.76 -12.88 -6.02
C LYS A 181 -13.24 -11.85 -5.02
N ALA A 182 -12.79 -12.29 -3.85
CA ALA A 182 -12.18 -11.41 -2.85
C ALA A 182 -10.93 -10.74 -3.43
N GLY A 183 -10.06 -11.51 -4.07
CA GLY A 183 -8.84 -11.00 -4.71
C GLY A 183 -9.09 -10.09 -5.91
N GLU A 184 -10.11 -10.37 -6.73
CA GLU A 184 -10.53 -9.50 -7.85
C GLU A 184 -10.84 -8.08 -7.39
N SER A 185 -11.41 -7.92 -6.18
CA SER A 185 -11.73 -6.60 -5.63
C SER A 185 -10.49 -5.75 -5.30
N LEU A 186 -9.32 -6.37 -5.17
CA LEU A 186 -8.04 -5.72 -4.83
C LEU A 186 -7.13 -5.53 -6.06
N ILE A 187 -7.50 -6.04 -7.24
CA ILE A 187 -6.66 -5.96 -8.46
C ILE A 187 -6.31 -4.50 -8.81
N TYR A 188 -7.22 -3.55 -8.56
CA TYR A 188 -6.95 -2.14 -8.87
C TYR A 188 -5.78 -1.56 -8.06
N LEU A 189 -5.50 -2.07 -6.84
CA LEU A 189 -4.34 -1.68 -6.03
C LEU A 189 -3.06 -2.28 -6.61
N CYS A 190 -3.14 -3.50 -7.15
CA CYS A 190 -2.03 -4.13 -7.85
C CYS A 190 -1.68 -3.38 -9.14
N GLU A 191 -2.68 -3.00 -9.94
CA GLU A 191 -2.47 -2.20 -11.16
C GLU A 191 -1.86 -0.83 -10.84
N LYS A 192 -2.24 -0.21 -9.71
CA LYS A 192 -1.60 1.02 -9.23
C LYS A 192 -0.16 0.76 -8.80
N SER A 193 0.11 -0.36 -8.13
CA SER A 193 1.45 -0.74 -7.68
C SER A 193 2.40 -0.95 -8.87
N GLU A 194 1.96 -1.68 -9.91
CA GLU A 194 2.75 -1.88 -11.13
C GLU A 194 3.09 -0.55 -11.82
N LYS A 195 2.14 0.39 -11.90
CA LYS A 195 2.41 1.71 -12.48
C LYS A 195 3.48 2.46 -11.68
N VAL A 196 3.39 2.42 -10.35
CA VAL A 196 4.41 2.99 -9.47
C VAL A 196 5.77 2.33 -9.71
N PHE A 197 5.84 1.00 -9.76
CA PHE A 197 7.08 0.25 -10.03
C PHE A 197 7.69 0.61 -11.39
N ASN A 198 6.86 0.69 -12.43
CA ASN A 198 7.29 1.08 -13.77
C ASN A 198 7.85 2.50 -13.81
N ILE A 199 7.21 3.47 -13.15
CA ILE A 199 7.70 4.85 -13.11
C ILE A 199 8.98 4.96 -12.29
N TYR A 200 9.13 4.17 -11.22
CA TYR A 200 10.40 4.06 -10.50
C TYR A 200 11.50 3.40 -11.32
N GLY A 201 11.17 2.65 -12.37
CA GLY A 201 12.14 1.92 -13.19
C GLY A 201 12.56 0.59 -12.58
N PHE A 202 11.72 -0.04 -11.74
CA PHE A 202 12.01 -1.37 -11.22
C PHE A 202 11.97 -2.42 -12.33
N TYR A 203 13.00 -3.26 -12.38
CA TYR A 203 13.07 -4.40 -13.29
C TYR A 203 11.97 -5.43 -12.95
N ASN A 204 11.34 -6.03 -13.98
CA ASN A 204 10.24 -7.00 -13.86
C ASN A 204 9.09 -6.53 -12.95
N ALA A 205 8.62 -5.30 -13.16
CA ALA A 205 7.54 -4.69 -12.38
C ALA A 205 6.23 -5.53 -12.35
N ASP A 206 6.00 -6.35 -13.37
CA ASP A 206 4.83 -7.22 -13.55
C ASP A 206 4.86 -8.52 -12.73
N ASP A 207 6.02 -8.97 -12.25
CA ASP A 207 6.15 -10.13 -11.32
C ASP A 207 6.69 -9.74 -9.93
N LEU A 208 6.81 -8.44 -9.64
CA LEU A 208 7.33 -7.90 -8.39
C LEU A 208 6.30 -7.99 -7.24
N SER A 209 6.76 -8.34 -6.03
CA SER A 209 5.96 -8.26 -4.80
C SER A 209 6.83 -7.86 -3.62
N LEU A 210 6.54 -6.68 -3.06
CA LEU A 210 7.24 -6.10 -1.92
C LEU A 210 6.68 -6.58 -0.58
N LEU A 211 5.60 -7.36 -0.57
CA LEU A 211 4.93 -7.79 0.68
C LEU A 211 5.84 -8.57 1.63
N LYS A 212 6.89 -9.22 1.10
CA LYS A 212 7.90 -9.94 1.87
C LYS A 212 8.96 -9.04 2.49
N SER A 213 9.12 -7.82 2.00
CA SER A 213 10.06 -6.81 2.51
C SER A 213 9.37 -5.72 3.30
N ARG A 214 8.22 -6.02 3.91
CA ARG A 214 7.57 -5.09 4.85
C ARG A 214 8.53 -4.74 5.98
N TYR A 215 8.69 -3.46 6.23
CA TYR A 215 9.59 -2.94 7.25
C TYR A 215 9.03 -3.22 8.64
N ILE A 216 9.86 -3.79 9.50
CA ILE A 216 9.58 -3.92 10.93
C ILE A 216 10.28 -2.75 11.60
N SER A 217 9.50 -1.85 12.19
CA SER A 217 10.07 -0.72 12.92
C SER A 217 10.57 -1.17 14.28
N ASP A 218 11.85 -0.98 14.58
CA ASP A 218 12.44 -1.24 15.90
C ASP A 218 11.87 -0.30 16.98
N GLU A 219 11.59 0.95 16.61
CA GLU A 219 11.04 1.98 17.49
C GLU A 219 9.62 1.63 17.95
N TYR A 220 8.77 1.23 17.00
CA TYR A 220 7.36 0.96 17.28
C TYR A 220 7.06 -0.51 17.51
N LYS A 221 8.04 -1.40 17.29
CA LYS A 221 7.92 -2.87 17.37
C LYS A 221 6.73 -3.41 16.57
N LEU A 222 6.46 -2.78 15.43
CA LEU A 222 5.30 -3.06 14.57
C LEU A 222 5.74 -3.27 13.13
N LEU A 223 5.09 -4.23 12.47
CA LEU A 223 5.20 -4.42 11.03
C LEU A 223 4.41 -3.31 10.33
N LEU A 224 5.08 -2.54 9.48
CA LEU A 224 4.41 -1.49 8.71
C LEU A 224 3.90 -2.08 7.38
N GLU A 225 2.58 -2.11 7.20
CA GLU A 225 1.96 -2.86 6.10
C GLU A 225 2.30 -2.33 4.70
N SER A 226 2.57 -1.04 4.59
CA SER A 226 2.87 -0.36 3.31
C SER A 226 4.13 0.49 3.35
N VAL A 227 5.10 0.05 4.15
CA VAL A 227 6.48 0.56 4.12
C VAL A 227 7.38 -0.62 3.82
N TYR A 228 8.20 -0.50 2.78
CA TYR A 228 8.97 -1.61 2.23
C TYR A 228 10.46 -1.31 2.16
N GLU A 229 11.28 -2.25 2.56
CA GLU A 229 12.72 -2.27 2.27
C GLU A 229 12.92 -2.79 0.84
N TYR A 230 12.61 -1.96 -0.16
CA TYR A 230 12.46 -2.40 -1.55
C TYR A 230 13.72 -3.08 -2.10
N ARG A 231 14.92 -2.62 -1.67
CA ARG A 231 16.23 -3.18 -2.03
C ARG A 231 16.41 -4.65 -1.68
N LYS A 232 15.65 -5.20 -0.71
CA LYS A 232 15.70 -6.63 -0.37
C LYS A 232 15.06 -7.53 -1.42
N VAL A 233 14.27 -6.95 -2.33
CA VAL A 233 13.45 -7.71 -3.30
C VAL A 233 13.85 -7.39 -4.74
N ILE A 234 14.20 -6.15 -5.03
CA ILE A 234 14.55 -5.76 -6.40
C ILE A 234 15.94 -6.27 -6.79
N GLU A 235 16.09 -6.66 -8.06
CA GLU A 235 17.37 -7.16 -8.59
C GLU A 235 18.35 -6.04 -8.95
N GLN A 236 17.82 -4.93 -9.50
CA GLN A 236 18.60 -3.79 -9.96
C GLN A 236 18.05 -2.53 -9.29
N ASP A 237 18.87 -1.87 -8.48
CA ASP A 237 18.49 -0.65 -7.77
C ASP A 237 18.59 0.57 -8.71
N PRO A 238 17.46 1.21 -9.10
CA PRO A 238 17.51 2.46 -9.87
C PRO A 238 17.99 3.65 -9.02
N TYR A 239 17.97 3.54 -7.69
CA TYR A 239 18.32 4.61 -6.75
C TYR A 239 19.30 4.13 -5.67
N PRO A 240 20.53 3.70 -6.07
CA PRO A 240 21.56 3.28 -5.11
C PRO A 240 21.98 4.46 -4.21
N GLU A 241 22.69 4.19 -3.11
CA GLU A 241 23.18 5.26 -2.23
C GLU A 241 24.03 6.31 -2.98
N SER A 242 24.81 5.86 -3.98
CA SER A 242 25.59 6.73 -4.87
C SER A 242 24.73 7.68 -5.71
N TYR A 243 23.43 7.38 -5.92
CA TYR A 243 22.48 8.29 -6.56
C TYR A 243 22.35 9.58 -5.76
N ILE A 244 22.32 9.49 -4.43
CA ILE A 244 22.22 10.65 -3.54
C ILE A 244 23.51 11.47 -3.59
N GLU A 245 24.66 10.81 -3.52
CA GLU A 245 25.96 11.50 -3.57
C GLU A 245 26.15 12.31 -4.86
N GLN A 246 25.57 11.85 -5.97
CA GLN A 246 25.58 12.58 -7.24
C GLN A 246 24.61 13.76 -7.20
N LYS A 247 23.44 13.61 -6.59
CA LYS A 247 22.47 14.71 -6.44
C LYS A 247 23.00 15.78 -5.50
N GLU A 248 23.64 15.40 -4.39
CA GLU A 248 24.23 16.33 -3.41
C GLU A 248 25.48 17.06 -3.91
N ARG A 249 26.21 16.51 -4.90
CA ARG A 249 27.33 17.19 -5.56
C ARG A 249 26.92 18.22 -6.60
N ASN A 250 25.67 18.19 -7.05
CA ASN A 250 25.14 19.04 -8.13
C ASN A 250 24.17 20.13 -7.62
N VAL A 251 24.09 20.36 -6.31
CA VAL A 251 23.42 21.50 -5.65
C VAL A 251 24.48 22.46 -5.15
#